data_AF-A0A929ITU2-F1
#
_entry.id   AF-A0A929ITU2-F1
#
_cell.length_a   1.000
_cell.length_b   1.000
_cell.length_c   1.000
_cell.angle_alpha   90.00
_cell.angle_beta   90.00
_cell.angle_gamma   90.00
#
_symmetry.space_group_name_H-M   'P 1'
#
loop_
_entity.id
_entity.type
_entity.pdbx_description
1 polymer ?
#
loop_
_entity_poly.entity_id
_entity_poly.type
_entity_poly.pdbx_seq_one_letter_code
_entity_poly.pdbx_strand_id
1 'polypeptide(L)'
;SIGRSKMDYVITEGRGEIAIQVKGIIQTIVNNYQTGLTIFKVNIQSAKPPEAVKDAFDDVTQAREDEERFKNEAEAYRNEVLPKARGASARMREEADAYKNEVIARAEGEAERFEQLLKEYKKAPKITRDRLYLDMMESVLSNSSKVMVDVEGGNNLLYLPLDKLMDRQNSSAVTSQQKASADILKDIRQRGVSKDNQRTRIESMRSRGTR
;
A
#
# COMPACT_ATOMS: atom_id res chain seq x y z
N SER A 1 43.86 2.63 20.97
CA SER A 1 42.72 3.51 20.66
C SER A 1 42.96 5.00 20.91
N ILE A 2 44.21 5.45 21.07
CA ILE A 2 44.57 6.86 21.37
C ILE A 2 44.91 7.70 20.12
N GLY A 3 45.13 7.08 18.96
CA GLY A 3 45.46 7.80 17.70
C GLY A 3 44.27 8.39 16.95
N ARG A 4 43.08 7.77 17.04
CA ARG A 4 41.88 8.19 16.28
C ARG A 4 41.24 9.47 16.85
N SER A 5 41.28 9.64 18.19
CA SER A 5 40.77 10.83 18.89
C SER A 5 41.68 12.06 18.72
N LYS A 6 43.01 11.88 18.61
CA LYS A 6 43.95 12.99 18.40
C LYS A 6 43.87 13.57 16.98
N MET A 7 43.53 12.75 15.98
CA MET A 7 43.36 13.18 14.60
C MET A 7 42.07 13.99 14.39
N ASP A 8 40.93 13.53 14.91
CA ASP A 8 39.66 14.27 14.85
C ASP A 8 39.72 15.62 15.58
N TYR A 9 40.48 15.68 16.69
CA TYR A 9 40.70 16.92 17.45
C TYR A 9 41.51 17.95 16.65
N VAL A 10 42.54 17.52 15.91
CA VAL A 10 43.37 18.40 15.06
C VAL A 10 42.61 18.92 13.84
N ILE A 11 41.59 18.19 13.36
CA ILE A 11 40.80 18.56 12.18
C ILE A 11 39.69 19.57 12.55
N THR A 12 39.16 19.52 13.78
CA THR A 12 37.95 20.29 14.16
C THR A 12 38.21 21.43 15.15
N GLU A 13 39.05 21.25 16.18
CA GLU A 13 39.17 22.20 17.31
C GLU A 13 40.62 22.69 17.54
N GLY A 14 41.63 21.83 17.37
CA GLY A 14 43.05 22.15 17.59
C GLY A 14 43.70 23.06 16.53
N ARG A 15 43.00 23.43 15.45
CA ARG A 15 43.57 24.25 14.36
C ARG A 15 43.90 25.66 14.81
N GLY A 16 43.10 26.23 15.71
CA GLY A 16 43.35 27.57 16.27
C GLY A 16 44.62 27.59 17.13
N GLU A 17 44.78 26.60 18.00
CA GLU A 17 45.90 26.50 18.93
C GLU A 17 47.22 26.21 18.19
N ILE A 18 47.20 25.32 17.21
CA ILE A 18 48.37 25.00 16.36
C ILE A 18 48.77 26.23 15.52
N ALA A 19 47.80 26.99 14.98
CA ALA A 19 48.10 28.20 14.22
C ALA A 19 48.80 29.29 15.07
N ILE A 20 48.44 29.40 16.36
CA ILE A 20 49.08 30.31 17.31
C ILE A 20 50.52 29.88 17.61
N GLN A 21 50.74 28.58 17.85
CA GLN A 21 52.08 28.04 18.10
C GLN A 21 53.01 28.20 16.89
N VAL A 22 52.52 27.87 15.69
CA VAL A 22 53.27 28.04 14.43
C VAL A 22 53.58 29.52 14.17
N LYS A 23 52.64 30.44 14.44
CA LYS A 23 52.88 31.89 14.34
C LYS A 23 54.04 32.33 15.24
N GLY A 24 54.10 31.85 16.47
CA GLY A 24 55.19 32.17 17.40
C GLY A 24 56.56 31.68 16.93
N ILE A 25 56.64 30.47 16.38
CA ILE A 25 57.88 29.90 15.84
C ILE A 25 58.36 30.70 14.64
N ILE A 26 57.48 30.98 13.67
CA ILE A 26 57.86 31.73 12.46
C ILE A 26 58.26 33.16 12.82
N GLN A 27 57.57 33.81 13.77
CA GLN A 27 57.96 35.16 14.24
C GLN A 27 59.36 35.15 14.87
N THR A 28 59.71 34.12 15.63
CA THR A 28 61.04 33.96 16.23
C THR A 28 62.13 33.82 15.16
N ILE A 29 61.87 33.02 14.12
CA ILE A 29 62.78 32.84 12.98
C ILE A 29 62.97 34.17 12.24
N VAL A 30 61.89 34.87 11.92
CA VAL A 30 61.90 36.14 11.17
C VAL A 30 62.61 37.26 11.95
N ASN A 31 62.48 37.28 13.29
CA ASN A 31 63.19 38.20 14.17
C ASN A 31 64.69 37.92 14.22
N ASN A 32 65.11 36.64 14.22
CA ASN A 32 66.52 36.25 14.20
C ASN A 32 67.23 36.70 12.90
N TYR A 33 66.50 36.73 11.78
CA TYR A 33 67.01 37.26 10.52
C TYR A 33 66.95 38.80 10.41
N GLN A 34 66.54 39.51 11.48
CA GLN A 34 66.46 40.98 11.54
C GLN A 34 65.72 41.64 10.36
N THR A 35 64.70 40.95 9.82
CA THR A 35 64.01 41.38 8.60
C THR A 35 62.98 42.48 8.81
N GLY A 36 62.65 42.82 10.05
CA GLY A 36 61.64 43.84 10.39
C GLY A 36 60.19 43.45 10.08
N LEU A 37 59.93 42.20 9.71
CA LEU A 37 58.60 41.71 9.31
C LEU A 37 57.79 41.20 10.51
N THR A 38 56.50 41.56 10.57
CA THR A 38 55.55 41.09 11.61
C THR A 38 54.46 40.24 10.99
N ILE A 39 54.24 39.05 11.55
CA ILE A 39 53.26 38.08 11.06
C ILE A 39 51.92 38.34 11.75
N PHE A 40 50.87 38.62 10.96
CA PHE A 40 49.54 38.90 11.50
C PHE A 40 48.69 37.65 11.69
N LYS A 41 48.63 36.77 10.68
CA LYS A 41 47.77 35.59 10.67
C LYS A 41 48.41 34.42 9.92
N VAL A 42 48.35 33.22 10.50
CA VAL A 42 48.76 31.96 9.86
C VAL A 42 47.50 31.17 9.52
N ASN A 43 47.30 30.87 8.23
CA ASN A 43 46.20 30.02 7.78
C ASN A 43 46.75 28.62 7.46
N ILE A 44 46.31 27.61 8.22
CA ILE A 44 46.64 26.20 7.93
C ILE A 44 45.71 25.74 6.80
N GLN A 45 46.25 25.66 5.58
CA GLN A 45 45.51 25.11 4.46
C GLN A 45 45.12 23.66 4.74
N SER A 46 43.88 23.30 4.42
CA SER A 46 43.32 21.98 4.71
C SER A 46 44.17 20.88 4.08
N ALA A 47 44.78 20.06 4.93
CA ALA A 47 45.46 18.84 4.50
C ALA A 47 44.38 17.87 3.99
N LYS A 48 44.30 17.67 2.68
CA LYS A 48 43.47 16.60 2.11
C LYS A 48 44.09 15.26 2.54
N PRO A 49 43.29 14.27 2.99
CA PRO A 49 43.78 12.93 3.23
C PRO A 49 44.54 12.41 1.99
N PRO A 50 45.71 11.78 2.13
CA PRO A 50 46.39 11.15 1.01
C PRO A 50 45.46 10.10 0.37
N GLU A 51 45.52 9.96 -0.95
CA GLU A 51 44.64 9.09 -1.75
C GLU A 51 44.54 7.65 -1.17
N ALA A 52 45.61 7.18 -0.53
CA ALA A 52 45.74 5.82 0.00
C ALA A 52 44.76 5.42 1.12
N VAL A 53 44.01 6.35 1.73
CA VAL A 53 43.05 6.03 2.82
C VAL A 53 41.60 6.42 2.53
N LYS A 54 41.30 7.05 1.39
CA LYS A 54 39.92 7.49 1.08
C LYS A 54 38.95 6.32 1.00
N ASP A 55 39.33 5.26 0.29
CA ASP A 55 38.49 4.07 0.08
C ASP A 55 38.00 3.44 1.40
N ALA A 56 38.86 3.39 2.42
CA ALA A 56 38.50 2.81 3.72
C ALA A 56 37.57 3.71 4.56
N PHE A 57 37.61 5.03 4.38
CA PHE A 57 36.69 5.96 5.03
C PHE A 57 35.35 6.04 4.29
N ASP A 58 35.39 5.97 2.97
CA ASP A 58 34.21 5.95 2.12
C ASP A 58 33.41 4.66 2.37
N ASP A 59 34.07 3.50 2.52
CA ASP A 59 33.43 2.23 2.86
C ASP A 59 32.70 2.26 4.21
N VAL A 60 33.34 2.82 5.26
CA VAL A 60 32.69 2.96 6.58
C VAL A 60 31.48 3.89 6.53
N THR A 61 31.55 4.96 5.73
CA THR A 61 30.44 5.91 5.59
C THR A 61 29.30 5.27 4.82
N GLN A 62 29.60 4.59 3.72
CA GLN A 62 28.61 3.86 2.92
C GLN A 62 27.92 2.77 3.74
N ALA A 63 28.68 1.99 4.53
CA ALA A 63 28.11 0.95 5.39
C ALA A 63 27.14 1.53 6.43
N ARG A 64 27.43 2.71 7.00
CA ARG A 64 26.53 3.39 7.95
C ARG A 64 25.27 3.91 7.28
N GLU A 65 25.40 4.50 6.09
CA GLU A 65 24.24 4.96 5.31
C GLU A 65 23.35 3.79 4.89
N ASP A 66 23.96 2.67 4.49
CA ASP A 66 23.24 1.44 4.16
C ASP A 66 22.51 0.87 5.39
N GLU A 67 23.16 0.84 6.56
CA GLU A 67 22.53 0.40 7.82
C GLU A 67 21.32 1.27 8.17
N GLU A 68 21.45 2.60 8.11
CA GLU A 68 20.35 3.52 8.37
C GLU A 68 19.22 3.37 7.34
N ARG A 69 19.55 3.18 6.06
CA ARG A 69 18.56 2.90 5.01
C ARG A 69 17.78 1.62 5.32
N PHE A 70 18.46 0.52 5.66
CA PHE A 70 17.81 -0.75 5.96
C PHE A 70 16.95 -0.68 7.23
N LYS A 71 17.39 0.04 8.27
CA LYS A 71 16.55 0.29 9.45
C LYS A 71 15.28 1.05 9.10
N ASN A 72 15.41 2.15 8.35
CA ASN A 72 14.27 2.95 7.91
C ASN A 72 13.29 2.15 7.03
N GLU A 73 13.80 1.32 6.13
CA GLU A 73 12.98 0.45 5.28
C GLU A 73 12.25 -0.62 6.09
N ALA A 74 12.94 -1.26 7.06
CA ALA A 74 12.32 -2.25 7.94
C ALA A 74 11.24 -1.61 8.83
N GLU A 75 11.47 -0.41 9.34
CA GLU A 75 10.47 0.35 10.10
C GLU A 75 9.27 0.74 9.24
N ALA A 76 9.50 1.22 8.01
CA ALA A 76 8.45 1.53 7.06
C ALA A 76 7.63 0.27 6.73
N TYR A 77 8.27 -0.86 6.48
CA TYR A 77 7.62 -2.14 6.21
C TYR A 77 6.76 -2.59 7.39
N ARG A 78 7.29 -2.54 8.62
CA ARG A 78 6.52 -2.85 9.84
C ARG A 78 5.31 -1.92 9.99
N ASN A 79 5.51 -0.62 9.78
CA ASN A 79 4.47 0.39 9.89
C ASN A 79 3.42 0.26 8.78
N GLU A 80 3.74 -0.38 7.65
CA GLU A 80 2.79 -0.67 6.59
C GLU A 80 2.02 -1.98 6.85
N VAL A 81 2.71 -3.06 7.20
CA VAL A 81 2.12 -4.41 7.31
C VAL A 81 1.24 -4.52 8.54
N LEU A 82 1.68 -4.01 9.69
CA LEU A 82 0.97 -4.22 10.95
C LEU A 82 -0.42 -3.54 10.97
N PRO A 83 -0.60 -2.28 10.53
CA PRO A 83 -1.91 -1.68 10.43
C PRO A 83 -2.79 -2.32 9.36
N LYS A 84 -2.23 -2.72 8.21
CA LYS A 84 -2.97 -3.43 7.16
C LYS A 84 -3.53 -4.75 7.67
N ALA A 85 -2.71 -5.56 8.34
CA ALA A 85 -3.14 -6.82 8.95
C ALA A 85 -4.22 -6.61 10.01
N ARG A 86 -4.03 -5.64 10.91
CA ARG A 86 -5.05 -5.29 11.93
C ARG A 86 -6.36 -4.83 11.30
N GLY A 87 -6.32 -4.00 10.26
CA GLY A 87 -7.49 -3.54 9.53
C GLY A 87 -8.22 -4.68 8.82
N ALA A 88 -7.49 -5.62 8.23
CA ALA A 88 -8.07 -6.82 7.62
C ALA A 88 -8.74 -7.72 8.67
N SER A 89 -8.10 -7.95 9.82
CA SER A 89 -8.68 -8.73 10.92
C SER A 89 -9.93 -8.06 11.51
N ALA A 90 -9.91 -6.73 11.68
CA ALA A 90 -11.07 -5.99 12.17
C ALA A 90 -12.24 -6.08 11.17
N ARG A 91 -11.97 -5.91 9.88
CA ARG A 91 -12.98 -6.07 8.83
C ARG A 91 -13.58 -7.47 8.81
N MET A 92 -12.77 -8.51 8.90
CA MET A 92 -13.25 -9.90 8.93
C MET A 92 -14.15 -10.17 10.14
N ARG A 93 -13.82 -9.60 11.31
CA ARG A 93 -14.69 -9.68 12.49
C ARG A 93 -16.01 -8.97 12.27
N GLU A 94 -15.98 -7.75 11.77
CA GLU A 94 -17.18 -6.96 11.50
C GLU A 94 -18.08 -7.63 10.46
N GLU A 95 -17.50 -8.20 9.40
CA GLU A 95 -18.24 -8.97 8.39
C GLU A 95 -18.89 -10.22 9.00
N ALA A 96 -18.20 -10.92 9.90
CA ALA A 96 -18.75 -12.07 10.60
C ALA A 96 -19.89 -11.69 11.56
N ASP A 97 -19.72 -10.60 12.31
CA ASP A 97 -20.75 -10.09 13.23
C ASP A 97 -21.97 -9.55 12.45
N ALA A 98 -21.74 -8.85 11.34
CA ALA A 98 -22.80 -8.41 10.44
C ALA A 98 -23.58 -9.59 9.87
N TYR A 99 -22.90 -10.63 9.36
CA TYR A 99 -23.56 -11.83 8.86
C TYR A 99 -24.37 -12.55 9.95
N LYS A 100 -23.79 -12.69 11.15
CA LYS A 100 -24.50 -13.28 12.30
C LYS A 100 -25.78 -12.48 12.60
N ASN A 101 -25.69 -11.16 12.68
CA ASN A 101 -26.83 -10.31 12.97
C ASN A 101 -27.87 -10.34 11.84
N GLU A 102 -27.44 -10.40 10.58
CA GLU A 102 -28.31 -10.56 9.42
C GLU A 102 -29.09 -11.88 9.49
N VAL A 103 -28.43 -12.98 9.85
CA VAL A 103 -29.07 -14.29 10.00
C VAL A 103 -30.07 -14.28 11.15
N ILE A 104 -29.72 -13.70 12.30
CA ILE A 104 -30.62 -13.59 13.45
C ILE A 104 -31.83 -12.73 13.10
N ALA A 105 -31.62 -11.54 12.55
CA ALA A 105 -32.71 -10.63 12.18
C ALA A 105 -33.64 -11.22 11.10
N ARG A 106 -33.08 -11.96 10.14
CA ARG A 106 -33.87 -12.70 9.15
C ARG A 106 -34.72 -13.78 9.83
N ALA A 107 -34.12 -14.59 10.70
CA ALA A 107 -34.82 -15.65 11.41
C ALA A 107 -35.92 -15.11 12.33
N GLU A 108 -35.66 -14.01 13.04
CA GLU A 108 -36.65 -13.32 13.88
C GLU A 108 -37.80 -12.77 13.02
N GLY A 109 -37.50 -12.07 11.92
CA GLY A 109 -38.54 -11.55 11.01
C GLY A 109 -39.37 -12.65 10.34
N GLU A 110 -38.76 -13.79 10.01
CA GLU A 110 -39.48 -14.97 9.50
C GLU A 110 -40.35 -15.63 10.57
N ALA A 111 -39.87 -15.72 11.81
CA ALA A 111 -40.64 -16.24 12.94
C ALA A 111 -41.85 -15.35 13.26
N GLU A 112 -41.67 -14.03 13.29
CA GLU A 112 -42.76 -13.08 13.49
C GLU A 112 -43.80 -13.18 12.36
N ARG A 113 -43.34 -13.24 11.09
CA ARG A 113 -44.23 -13.45 9.95
C ARG A 113 -45.01 -14.75 10.08
N PHE A 114 -44.37 -15.83 10.51
CA PHE A 114 -45.01 -17.12 10.71
C PHE A 114 -46.05 -17.07 11.83
N GLU A 115 -45.77 -16.40 12.95
CA GLU A 115 -46.71 -16.25 14.06
C GLU A 115 -47.96 -15.47 13.63
N GLN A 116 -47.78 -14.37 12.89
CA GLN A 116 -48.89 -13.59 12.32
C GLN A 116 -49.72 -14.45 11.35
N LEU A 117 -49.06 -15.21 10.46
CA LEU A 117 -49.73 -16.11 9.54
C LEU A 117 -50.50 -17.21 10.26
N LEU A 118 -49.93 -17.80 11.31
CA LEU A 118 -50.56 -18.85 12.11
C LEU A 118 -51.83 -18.32 12.80
N LYS A 119 -51.79 -17.08 13.30
CA LYS A 119 -52.96 -16.42 13.91
C LYS A 119 -54.11 -16.30 12.91
N GLU A 120 -53.83 -15.90 11.67
CA GLU A 120 -54.86 -15.81 10.63
C GLU A 120 -55.30 -17.19 10.12
N TYR A 121 -54.38 -18.15 10.01
CA TYR A 121 -54.69 -19.53 9.63
C TYR A 121 -55.68 -20.18 10.61
N LYS A 122 -55.50 -19.95 11.92
CA LYS A 122 -56.43 -20.44 12.95
C LYS A 122 -57.85 -19.87 12.79
N LYS A 123 -58.02 -18.67 12.22
CA LYS A 123 -59.34 -18.08 11.95
C LYS A 123 -60.01 -18.68 10.72
N ALA A 124 -59.26 -18.90 9.63
CA ALA A 124 -59.82 -19.34 8.35
C ALA A 124 -58.87 -20.31 7.58
N PRO A 125 -58.81 -21.60 7.97
CA PRO A 125 -57.75 -22.50 7.50
C PRO A 125 -57.82 -22.86 6.00
N LYS A 126 -59.02 -22.97 5.41
CA LYS A 126 -59.17 -23.31 3.98
C LYS A 126 -58.65 -22.18 3.07
N ILE A 127 -59.15 -20.95 3.28
CA ILE A 127 -58.84 -19.79 2.43
C ILE A 127 -57.35 -19.43 2.54
N THR A 128 -56.77 -19.49 3.74
CA THR A 128 -55.35 -19.18 3.95
C THR A 128 -54.44 -20.19 3.25
N ARG A 129 -54.80 -21.49 3.22
CA ARG A 129 -54.03 -22.52 2.51
C ARG A 129 -54.07 -22.32 1.00
N ASP A 130 -55.25 -22.06 0.46
CA ASP A 130 -55.44 -21.84 -0.97
C ASP A 130 -54.70 -20.58 -1.44
N ARG A 131 -54.75 -19.50 -0.64
CA ARG A 131 -53.96 -18.28 -0.90
C ARG A 131 -52.46 -18.56 -0.91
N LEU A 132 -51.93 -19.22 0.13
CA LEU A 132 -50.51 -19.54 0.22
C LEU A 132 -50.03 -20.37 -0.99
N TYR A 133 -50.86 -21.31 -1.45
CA TYR A 133 -50.57 -22.11 -2.63
C TYR A 133 -50.51 -21.25 -3.90
N LEU A 134 -51.49 -20.37 -4.10
CA LEU A 134 -51.51 -19.46 -5.25
C LEU A 134 -50.33 -18.49 -5.23
N ASP A 135 -49.99 -17.91 -4.07
CA ASP A 135 -48.85 -17.01 -3.90
C ASP A 135 -47.52 -17.74 -4.19
N MET A 136 -47.37 -18.98 -3.71
CA MET A 136 -46.19 -19.80 -4.01
C MET A 136 -46.11 -20.18 -5.49
N MET A 137 -47.24 -20.57 -6.10
CA MET A 137 -47.29 -20.86 -7.53
C MET A 137 -47.00 -19.62 -8.36
N GLU A 138 -47.49 -18.45 -7.99
CA GLU A 138 -47.17 -17.18 -8.62
C GLU A 138 -45.66 -16.91 -8.56
N SER A 139 -45.04 -17.03 -7.38
CA SER A 139 -43.59 -16.79 -7.23
C SER A 139 -42.72 -17.80 -7.99
N VAL A 140 -43.11 -19.08 -8.02
CA VAL A 140 -42.40 -20.11 -8.78
C VAL A 140 -42.57 -19.88 -10.28
N LEU A 141 -43.79 -19.59 -10.73
CA LEU A 141 -44.09 -19.39 -12.13
C LEU A 141 -43.49 -18.07 -12.65
N SER A 142 -43.43 -17.01 -11.84
CA SER A 142 -42.79 -15.73 -12.20
C SER A 142 -41.28 -15.88 -12.38
N ASN A 143 -40.64 -16.75 -11.59
CA ASN A 143 -39.23 -17.08 -11.72
C ASN A 143 -38.96 -18.10 -12.84
N SER A 144 -39.99 -18.76 -13.36
CA SER A 144 -39.89 -19.65 -14.53
C SER A 144 -40.15 -18.85 -15.81
N SER A 145 -39.17 -18.77 -16.71
CA SER A 145 -39.36 -18.15 -18.02
C SER A 145 -40.19 -19.06 -18.93
N LYS A 146 -41.51 -19.03 -18.77
CA LYS A 146 -42.48 -19.72 -19.65
C LYS A 146 -43.02 -18.73 -20.68
N VAL A 147 -42.67 -18.94 -21.95
CA VAL A 147 -43.20 -18.18 -23.09
C VAL A 147 -44.28 -19.04 -23.74
N MET A 148 -45.53 -18.59 -23.72
CA MET A 148 -46.61 -19.22 -24.48
C MET A 148 -46.74 -18.51 -25.83
N VAL A 149 -46.66 -19.26 -26.93
CA VAL A 149 -46.93 -18.75 -28.28
C VAL A 149 -48.35 -19.18 -28.63
N ASP A 150 -49.25 -18.20 -28.77
CA ASP A 150 -50.61 -18.44 -29.24
C ASP A 150 -50.56 -18.64 -30.75
N VAL A 151 -50.96 -19.82 -31.21
CA VAL A 151 -51.12 -20.14 -32.63
C VAL A 151 -52.56 -20.54 -32.80
N GLU A 152 -53.32 -19.79 -33.60
CA GLU A 152 -54.71 -20.09 -33.97
C GLU A 152 -54.77 -21.50 -34.61
N GLY A 153 -54.91 -22.53 -33.79
CA GLY A 153 -54.75 -23.91 -34.24
C GLY A 153 -54.29 -24.91 -33.19
N GLY A 154 -54.81 -24.82 -31.95
CA GLY A 154 -55.02 -25.98 -31.06
C GLY A 154 -53.81 -26.76 -30.53
N ASN A 155 -52.56 -26.37 -30.80
CA ASN A 155 -51.38 -27.08 -30.29
C ASN A 155 -50.42 -26.11 -29.60
N ASN A 156 -50.52 -26.01 -28.27
CA ASN A 156 -49.53 -25.29 -27.48
C ASN A 156 -48.21 -26.08 -27.56
N LEU A 157 -47.20 -25.51 -28.21
CA LEU A 157 -45.83 -26.01 -28.09
C LEU A 157 -45.22 -25.35 -26.86
N LEU A 158 -44.92 -26.16 -25.84
CA LEU A 158 -44.07 -25.74 -24.73
C LEU A 158 -42.64 -25.53 -25.24
N TYR A 159 -42.34 -24.32 -25.70
CA TYR A 159 -40.98 -23.96 -26.09
C TYR A 159 -40.18 -23.57 -24.84
N LEU A 160 -39.35 -24.51 -24.37
CA LEU A 160 -38.31 -24.21 -23.40
C LEU A 160 -37.18 -23.48 -24.15
N PRO A 161 -36.92 -22.19 -23.88
CA PRO A 161 -35.85 -21.47 -24.55
C PRO A 161 -34.52 -21.94 -23.95
N LEU A 162 -33.96 -23.01 -24.50
CA LEU A 162 -32.62 -23.49 -24.15
C LEU A 162 -31.56 -22.41 -24.42
N ASP A 163 -31.79 -21.58 -25.45
CA ASP A 163 -30.91 -20.46 -25.82
C ASP A 163 -30.77 -19.42 -24.69
N LYS A 164 -31.86 -19.08 -24.00
CA LYS A 164 -31.80 -18.09 -22.89
C LYS A 164 -31.18 -18.66 -21.60
N LEU A 165 -31.21 -19.98 -21.43
CA LEU A 165 -30.50 -20.65 -20.33
C LEU A 165 -28.99 -20.69 -20.59
N MET A 166 -28.57 -20.96 -21.84
CA MET A 166 -27.16 -20.87 -22.25
C MET A 166 -26.63 -19.44 -22.19
N ASP A 167 -27.42 -18.44 -22.58
CA ASP A 167 -27.01 -17.03 -22.48
C ASP A 167 -26.84 -16.56 -21.03
N ARG A 168 -27.65 -17.03 -20.07
CA ARG A 168 -27.43 -16.76 -18.63
C ARG A 168 -26.13 -17.39 -18.12
N GLN A 169 -25.77 -18.57 -18.63
CA GLN A 169 -24.53 -19.25 -18.27
C GLN A 169 -23.31 -18.55 -18.89
N ASN A 170 -23.42 -18.05 -20.11
CA ASN A 170 -22.38 -17.26 -20.79
C ASN A 170 -22.24 -15.84 -20.21
N SER A 171 -23.33 -15.18 -19.81
CA SER A 171 -23.30 -13.85 -19.18
C SER A 171 -22.57 -13.86 -17.83
N SER A 172 -22.64 -14.98 -17.12
CA SER A 172 -21.90 -15.21 -15.87
C SER A 172 -20.39 -15.36 -16.13
N ALA A 173 -20.00 -16.00 -17.24
CA ALA A 173 -18.60 -16.15 -17.65
C ALA A 173 -17.98 -14.84 -18.19
N VAL A 174 -18.72 -14.06 -18.99
CA VAL A 174 -18.25 -12.77 -19.51
C VAL A 174 -18.00 -11.76 -18.38
N THR A 175 -18.83 -11.78 -17.32
CA THR A 175 -18.62 -10.92 -16.14
C THR A 175 -17.35 -11.27 -15.37
N SER A 176 -16.99 -12.56 -15.26
CA SER A 176 -15.72 -12.99 -14.65
C SER A 176 -14.48 -12.62 -15.48
N GLN A 177 -14.59 -12.66 -16.81
CA GLN A 177 -13.49 -12.36 -17.72
C GLN A 177 -13.25 -10.85 -17.86
N GLN A 178 -14.30 -10.04 -17.75
CA GLN A 178 -14.22 -8.57 -17.66
C GLN A 178 -13.66 -8.09 -16.31
N LYS A 179 -14.01 -8.75 -15.19
CA LYS A 179 -13.40 -8.45 -13.89
C LYS A 179 -11.91 -8.80 -13.85
N ALA A 180 -11.52 -9.98 -14.37
CA ALA A 180 -10.13 -10.38 -14.46
C ALA A 180 -9.29 -9.44 -15.34
N SER A 181 -9.82 -9.03 -16.50
CA SER A 181 -9.13 -8.07 -17.38
C SER A 181 -9.07 -6.66 -16.78
N ALA A 182 -10.12 -6.21 -16.08
CA ALA A 182 -10.11 -4.94 -15.35
C ALA A 182 -9.11 -4.95 -14.18
N ASP A 183 -8.95 -6.06 -13.48
CA ASP A 183 -7.97 -6.20 -12.40
C ASP A 183 -6.53 -6.29 -12.93
N ILE A 184 -6.30 -6.93 -14.08
CA ILE A 184 -5.00 -6.91 -14.79
C ILE A 184 -4.66 -5.49 -15.27
N LEU A 185 -5.63 -4.75 -15.82
CA LEU A 185 -5.43 -3.35 -16.24
C LEU A 185 -5.10 -2.42 -15.06
N LYS A 186 -5.72 -2.64 -13.90
CA LYS A 186 -5.40 -1.90 -12.66
C LYS A 186 -4.00 -2.23 -12.16
N ASP A 187 -3.60 -3.50 -12.18
CA ASP A 187 -2.27 -3.95 -11.74
C ASP A 187 -1.17 -3.42 -12.69
N ILE A 188 -1.39 -3.45 -14.01
CA ILE A 188 -0.48 -2.83 -14.99
C ILE A 188 -0.37 -1.31 -14.77
N ARG A 189 -1.48 -0.62 -14.51
CA ARG A 189 -1.47 0.83 -14.24
C ARG A 189 -0.73 1.13 -12.93
N GLN A 190 -0.88 0.32 -11.88
CA GLN A 190 -0.15 0.46 -10.61
C GLN A 190 1.36 0.19 -10.78
N ARG A 191 1.75 -0.82 -11.58
CA ARG A 191 3.16 -1.08 -11.92
C ARG A 191 3.77 0.02 -12.81
N GLY A 192 2.98 0.58 -13.73
CA GLY A 192 3.40 1.68 -14.60
C GLY A 192 3.68 2.97 -13.82
N VAL A 193 2.79 3.34 -12.89
CA VAL A 193 2.95 4.50 -12.02
C VAL A 193 4.18 4.35 -11.10
N SER A 194 4.50 3.13 -10.67
CA SER A 194 5.69 2.86 -9.85
C SER A 194 7.01 2.99 -10.63
N LYS A 195 7.02 2.61 -11.93
CA LYS A 195 8.19 2.80 -12.81
C LYS A 195 8.40 4.25 -13.22
N ASP A 196 7.32 5.00 -13.43
CA ASP A 196 7.42 6.41 -13.84
C ASP A 196 7.92 7.30 -12.70
N ASN A 197 7.51 7.00 -11.47
CA ASN A 197 8.01 7.68 -10.27
C ASN A 197 9.49 7.39 -9.98
N GLN A 198 10.03 6.26 -10.46
CA GLN A 198 11.47 5.97 -10.38
C GLN A 198 12.26 6.75 -11.45
N ARG A 199 11.70 6.95 -12.65
CA ARG A 199 12.37 7.70 -13.73
C ARG A 199 12.46 9.19 -13.43
N THR A 200 11.36 9.81 -12.97
CA THR A 200 11.35 11.23 -12.59
C THR A 200 12.26 11.54 -11.40
N ARG A 201 12.44 10.58 -10.48
CA ARG A 201 13.39 10.69 -9.35
C ARG A 201 14.85 10.60 -9.79
N ILE A 202 15.17 9.76 -10.77
CA ILE A 202 16.53 9.63 -11.33
C ILE A 202 16.89 10.86 -12.18
N GLU A 203 15.93 11.41 -12.92
CA GLU A 203 16.12 12.57 -13.80
C GLU A 203 16.29 13.88 -13.01
N SER A 204 15.51 14.06 -11.93
CA SER A 204 15.65 15.20 -11.01
C SER A 204 16.94 15.18 -10.18
N MET A 205 17.57 14.01 -9.98
CA MET A 205 18.89 13.90 -9.35
C MET A 205 20.04 14.25 -10.31
N ARG A 206 19.90 13.99 -11.60
CA ARG A 206 20.91 14.37 -12.62
C ARG A 206 20.91 15.88 -12.92
N SER A 207 19.77 16.54 -12.82
CA SER A 207 19.63 17.98 -13.12
C SER A 207 20.17 18.92 -12.04
N ARG A 208 20.51 18.43 -10.84
CA ARG A 208 21.04 19.28 -9.74
C ARG A 208 22.58 19.32 -9.69
N GLY A 209 23.27 18.56 -10.54
CA GLY A 209 24.74 18.43 -10.52
C GLY A 209 25.52 19.40 -11.40
N THR A 210 24.86 20.32 -12.12
CA THR A 210 25.56 21.27 -13.00
C THR A 210 25.03 22.68 -12.78
N ARG A 211 25.68 23.40 -11.85
CA ARG A 211 25.87 24.85 -11.90
C ARG A 211 27.01 25.24 -10.98
#